data_AF-A0A953IRE4-F1
#
_entry.id   AF-A0A953IRE4-F1
#
_cell.length_a   1.000
_cell.length_b   1.000
_cell.length_c   1.000
_cell.angle_alpha   90.00
_cell.angle_beta   90.00
_cell.angle_gamma   90.00
#
_symmetry.space_group_name_H-M   'P 1'
#
loop_
_entity.id
_entity.type
_entity.pdbx_description
1 polymer ?
#
loop_
_entity_poly.entity_id
_entity_poly.type
_entity_poly.pdbx_seq_one_letter_code
_entity_poly.pdbx_strand_id
1 'polypeptide(L)' 'FADHHPYNAADAERLLALAESKNLIPVTTEKDLVRLSGSDPAVAKLAAKTRAIPVSLVFEDGAAVKKLVLRAGQSPDSR' A
#
# COMPACT_ATOMS: atom_id res chain seq x y z
N PHE A 1 -6.91 -5.86 8.49
CA PHE A 1 -6.50 -7.12 7.83
C PHE A 1 -5.08 -7.46 8.26
N ALA A 2 -4.69 -8.73 8.25
CA ALA A 2 -3.30 -9.14 8.50
C ALA A 2 -2.38 -8.60 7.39
N ASP A 3 -1.08 -8.51 7.65
CA ASP A 3 -0.16 -8.15 6.58
C ASP A 3 -0.18 -9.24 5.49
N HIS A 4 -0.04 -8.82 4.24
CA HIS A 4 -0.17 -9.68 3.06
C HIS A 4 -1.56 -10.33 2.86
N HIS A 5 -2.63 -9.81 3.49
CA HIS A 5 -3.98 -10.32 3.27
C HIS A 5 -4.38 -10.31 1.78
N PRO A 6 -4.69 -11.47 1.16
CA PRO A 6 -5.19 -11.51 -0.20
C PRO A 6 -6.69 -11.17 -0.21
N TYR A 7 -7.03 -10.00 -0.76
CA TYR A 7 -8.43 -9.61 -0.91
C TYR A 7 -9.12 -10.51 -1.93
N ASN A 8 -10.29 -11.03 -1.55
CA ASN A 8 -11.16 -11.82 -2.41
C ASN A 8 -12.51 -11.11 -2.62
N ALA A 9 -13.37 -11.69 -3.46
CA ALA A 9 -14.70 -11.14 -3.74
C ALA A 9 -15.54 -10.89 -2.49
N ALA A 10 -15.57 -11.82 -1.54
CA ALA A 10 -16.39 -11.71 -0.33
C ALA A 10 -15.92 -10.54 0.57
N ASP A 11 -14.62 -10.33 0.69
CA ASP A 11 -14.07 -9.16 1.38
C ASP A 11 -14.49 -7.86 0.69
N ALA A 12 -14.39 -7.82 -0.65
CA ALA A 12 -14.71 -6.64 -1.43
C ALA A 12 -16.19 -6.26 -1.34
N GLU A 13 -17.09 -7.24 -1.50
CA GLU A 13 -18.53 -7.04 -1.38
C GLU A 13 -18.91 -6.55 0.01
N ARG A 14 -18.36 -7.16 1.07
CA ARG A 14 -18.61 -6.75 2.46
C ARG A 14 -18.16 -5.31 2.72
N LEU A 15 -16.98 -4.92 2.22
CA LEU A 15 -16.46 -3.57 2.40
C LEU A 15 -17.27 -2.53 1.60
N LEU A 16 -17.65 -2.86 0.38
CA LEU A 16 -18.48 -2.00 -0.47
C LEU A 16 -19.87 -1.77 0.14
N ALA A 17 -20.53 -2.84 0.62
CA ALA A 17 -21.84 -2.74 1.27
C ALA A 17 -21.78 -1.93 2.57
N LEU A 18 -20.72 -2.11 3.37
CA LEU A 18 -20.50 -1.30 4.56
C LEU A 18 -20.29 0.17 4.24
N ALA A 19 -19.51 0.47 3.19
CA ALA A 19 -19.26 1.83 2.76
C ALA A 19 -20.55 2.51 2.26
N GLU A 20 -21.34 1.80 1.46
CA GLU A 20 -22.61 2.29 0.92
C GLU A 20 -23.65 2.55 2.02
N SER A 21 -23.86 1.57 2.91
CA SER A 21 -24.84 1.70 4.01
C SER A 21 -24.55 2.85 4.98
N LYS A 22 -23.28 3.31 5.04
CA LYS A 22 -22.84 4.37 5.94
C LYS A 22 -22.40 5.64 5.21
N ASN A 23 -22.58 5.71 3.89
CA ASN A 23 -22.11 6.81 3.05
C ASN A 23 -20.62 7.17 3.28
N LEU A 24 -19.77 6.14 3.35
CA LEU A 24 -18.34 6.27 3.57
C LEU A 24 -17.55 6.10 2.27
N ILE A 25 -16.36 6.69 2.24
CA ILE A 25 -15.36 6.44 1.21
C ILE A 25 -14.32 5.49 1.81
N PRO A 26 -14.10 4.30 1.23
CA PRO A 26 -13.00 3.44 1.64
C PRO A 26 -11.66 4.14 1.46
N VAL A 27 -10.78 4.03 2.45
CA VAL A 27 -9.42 4.57 2.40
C VAL A 27 -8.42 3.50 2.79
N THR A 28 -7.23 3.55 2.18
CA THR A 28 -6.13 2.63 2.46
C THR A 28 -4.77 3.30 2.19
N THR A 29 -3.66 2.60 2.37
CA THR A 29 -2.32 3.07 1.98
C THR A 29 -2.01 2.73 0.52
N GLU A 30 -1.06 3.42 -0.12
CA GLU A 30 -0.64 3.09 -1.49
C GLU A 30 -0.15 1.64 -1.62
N LYS A 31 0.58 1.14 -0.61
CA LYS A 31 1.03 -0.25 -0.53
C LYS A 31 -0.14 -1.24 -0.65
N ASP A 32 -1.19 -1.03 0.13
CA ASP A 32 -2.32 -1.96 0.15
C ASP A 32 -3.26 -1.74 -1.03
N LEU A 33 -3.31 -0.55 -1.63
CA LEU A 33 -4.05 -0.31 -2.87
C LEU A 33 -3.47 -1.12 -4.04
N VAL A 34 -2.15 -1.26 -4.14
CA VAL A 34 -1.51 -2.13 -5.14
C VAL A 34 -1.99 -3.57 -5.01
N ARG A 35 -2.26 -4.05 -3.78
CA ARG A 35 -2.79 -5.40 -3.54
C ARG A 35 -4.25 -5.58 -3.98
N LEU A 36 -4.98 -4.48 -4.24
CA LEU A 36 -6.35 -4.50 -4.77
C LEU A 36 -6.40 -4.54 -6.31
N SER A 37 -5.27 -4.57 -7.01
CA SER A 37 -5.18 -4.62 -8.48
C SER A 37 -5.44 -6.02 -9.10
N GLY A 38 -6.13 -6.91 -8.37
CA GLY A 38 -6.38 -8.28 -8.80
C GLY A 38 -7.34 -8.41 -9.99
N SER A 39 -7.37 -9.59 -10.62
CA SER A 39 -8.26 -9.92 -11.74
C SER A 39 -9.74 -10.15 -11.35
N ASP A 40 -10.03 -10.24 -10.06
CA ASP A 40 -11.39 -10.40 -9.54
C ASP A 40 -12.19 -9.09 -9.72
N PRO A 41 -13.34 -9.12 -10.43
CA PRO A 41 -14.12 -7.92 -10.71
C PRO A 41 -14.62 -7.17 -9.45
N ALA A 42 -14.96 -7.89 -8.37
CA ALA A 42 -15.43 -7.27 -7.14
C ALA A 42 -14.29 -6.54 -6.42
N VAL A 43 -13.10 -7.13 -6.42
CA VAL A 43 -11.88 -6.51 -5.87
C VAL A 43 -11.47 -5.29 -6.69
N ALA A 44 -11.53 -5.36 -8.03
CA ALA A 44 -11.27 -4.22 -8.91
C ALA A 44 -12.27 -3.07 -8.67
N LYS A 45 -13.55 -3.38 -8.44
CA LYS A 45 -14.57 -2.39 -8.07
C LYS A 45 -14.29 -1.75 -6.71
N LEU A 46 -13.84 -2.52 -5.72
CA LEU A 46 -13.40 -1.97 -4.44
C LEU A 46 -12.20 -1.03 -4.65
N ALA A 47 -11.21 -1.43 -5.43
CA ALA A 47 -10.03 -0.62 -5.74
C ALA A 47 -10.42 0.74 -6.34
N ALA A 48 -11.30 0.74 -7.35
CA ALA A 48 -11.76 1.94 -8.04
C ALA A 48 -12.52 2.92 -7.12
N LYS A 49 -13.15 2.43 -6.05
CA LYS A 49 -13.88 3.24 -5.06
C LYS A 49 -13.03 3.62 -3.85
N THR A 50 -11.82 3.08 -3.72
CA THR A 50 -10.94 3.30 -2.56
C THR A 50 -9.95 4.42 -2.85
N ARG A 51 -9.71 5.30 -1.88
CA ARG A 51 -8.65 6.32 -1.96
C ARG A 51 -7.40 5.86 -1.23
N ALA A 52 -6.24 5.95 -1.88
CA ALA A 52 -4.97 5.81 -1.19
C ALA A 52 -4.59 7.11 -0.48
N ILE A 53 -4.12 6.98 0.76
CA ILE A 53 -3.47 8.05 1.51
C ILE A 53 -1.96 7.85 1.39
N PRO A 54 -1.20 8.87 0.96
CA PRO A 54 0.24 8.76 0.83
C PRO A 54 0.91 8.74 2.21
N VAL A 55 1.98 7.96 2.32
CA VAL A 55 2.81 7.87 3.55
C VAL A 55 4.25 8.22 3.20
N SER A 56 4.79 9.24 3.84
CA SER A 56 6.18 9.68 3.64
C SER A 56 7.06 9.24 4.80
N LEU A 57 8.21 8.64 4.47
CA LEU A 57 9.27 8.37 5.43
C LEU A 57 10.09 9.65 5.65
N VAL A 58 10.28 10.03 6.91
CA VAL A 58 11.15 11.13 7.31
C VAL A 58 12.26 10.58 8.19
N PHE A 59 13.51 10.91 7.85
CA PHE A 59 14.67 10.62 8.69
C PHE A 59 15.02 11.85 9.50
N GLU A 60 15.30 11.66 10.80
CA GLU A 60 15.77 12.74 11.68
C GLU A 60 17.10 13.33 11.19
N ASP A 61 18.01 12.47 10.71
CA ASP A 61 19.25 12.88 10.04
C ASP A 61 19.34 12.25 8.64
N GLY A 62 18.74 12.94 7.67
CA GLY A 62 18.80 12.53 6.27
C GLY A 62 20.24 12.52 5.70
N ALA A 63 21.16 13.33 6.24
CA ALA A 63 22.54 13.36 5.78
C ALA A 63 23.33 12.12 6.23
N ALA A 64 23.09 11.65 7.46
CA ALA A 64 23.67 10.40 7.95
C ALA A 64 23.18 9.20 7.13
N VAL A 65 21.89 9.12 6.83
CA VAL A 65 21.32 8.04 6.01
C VAL A 65 21.90 8.06 4.60
N LYS A 66 22.02 9.24 3.98
CA LYS A 66 22.67 9.36 2.66
C LYS A 66 24.11 8.86 2.68
N LYS A 67 24.90 9.21 3.70
CA LYS A 67 26.28 8.72 3.86
C LYS A 67 26.32 7.20 4.05
N LEU A 68 25.39 6.64 4.83
CA LEU A 68 25.28 5.20 5.05
C LEU A 68 25.03 4.45 3.74
N VAL A 69 24.06 4.91 2.93
CA VAL A 69 23.74 4.29 1.64
C VAL A 69 24.91 4.37 0.66
N LEU A 70 25.59 5.52 0.57
CA LEU A 70 26.75 5.69 -0.32
C LEU A 70 27.91 4.76 0.08
N ARG A 71 28.13 4.53 1.37
CA ARG A 71 29.15 3.56 1.84
C ARG A 71 28.75 2.12 1.53
N ALA A 72 27.49 1.76 1.76
CA ALA A 72 26.99 0.41 1.50
C ALA A 72 27.02 0.05 0.00
N GLY A 73 26.79 1.03 -0.89
CA GLY A 73 26.89 0.84 -2.33
C GLY A 73 28.32 0.76 -2.87
N GLN A 74 29.32 1.14 -2.07
CA GLN A 74 30.74 0.97 -2.37
C GLN A 74 31.22 -0.37 -1.78
N SER A 75 30.68 -1.50 -2.27
CA SER A 75 31.28 -2.80 -1.96
C SER A 75 32.74 -2.82 -2.44
N PRO A 76 33.69 -3.44 -1.70
CA PRO A 76 35.11 -3.48 -2.07
C PRO A 76 35.43 -4.43 -3.24
N ASP A 77 34.42 -4.99 -3.92
CA ASP A 77 34.57 -6.04 -4.93
C ASP A 77 34.84 -5.47 -6.32
N SER A 78 35.89 -4.64 -6.39
CA SER A 78 36.57 -4.24 -7.62
C SER A 78 38.07 -4.37 -7.39
N ARG A 79 38.54 -5.62 -7.32
CA ARG A 79 39.94 -5.98 -7.55
C ARG A 79 40.01 -7.22 -8.41
#